data_AF-A0A1I8IG59-F1
#
_entry.id   AF-A0A1I8IG59-F1
#
_cell.length_a   1.000
_cell.length_b   1.000
_cell.length_c   1.000
_cell.angle_alpha   90.00
_cell.angle_beta   90.00
_cell.angle_gamma   90.00
#
_symmetry.space_group_name_H-M   'P 1'
#
loop_
_entity.id
_entity.type
_entity.pdbx_description
1 polymer ?
#
loop_
_entity_poly.entity_id
_entity_poly.type
_entity_poly.pdbx_seq_one_letter_code
_entity_poly.pdbx_strand_id
1 'polypeptide(L)'
;EKNSIKPFLHRFNMRISSSRICFAILAALLAVSSTCDALFDLYIPRAVMQQVIKTFNDAKVYYVYNGTVNRYALKFKIQIPAHIDRLHFSWINRSKQKLFYNIGFSVGNQLAMDQPQLNISSTGFLPNSVSG
;
A
#
# COMPACT_ATOMS: atom_id res chain seq x y z
N GLU A 1 78.40 17.69 -6.85
CA GLU A 1 77.69 17.04 -7.97
C GLU A 1 76.18 17.21 -7.75
N LYS A 2 75.63 18.36 -8.11
CA LYS A 2 74.71 18.61 -9.25
C LYS A 2 73.61 17.55 -9.46
N ASN A 3 72.36 17.99 -9.27
CA ASN A 3 71.08 17.50 -9.85
C ASN A 3 70.49 16.26 -9.14
N SER A 4 69.18 16.13 -8.87
CA SER A 4 68.00 16.71 -9.51
C SER A 4 66.80 16.51 -8.58
N ILE A 5 66.10 17.58 -8.25
CA ILE A 5 64.71 17.51 -7.77
C ILE A 5 63.84 17.37 -9.02
N LYS A 6 63.11 16.26 -9.17
CA LYS A 6 61.88 16.22 -9.98
C LYS A 6 60.80 15.39 -9.29
N PRO A 7 59.56 15.90 -9.27
CA PRO A 7 58.58 15.61 -8.24
C PRO A 7 57.86 14.28 -8.50
N PHE A 8 57.67 13.51 -7.43
CA PHE A 8 56.80 12.33 -7.40
C PHE A 8 55.32 12.74 -7.37
N LEU A 9 54.89 13.49 -8.38
CA LEU A 9 53.49 13.85 -8.62
C LEU A 9 53.17 13.63 -10.09
N HIS A 10 53.15 12.38 -10.53
CA HIS A 10 52.56 12.07 -11.83
C HIS A 10 52.13 10.62 -12.00
N ARG A 11 51.15 10.15 -11.20
CA ARG A 11 50.16 9.18 -11.72
C ARG A 11 48.91 8.94 -10.86
N PHE A 12 48.26 9.97 -10.35
CA PHE A 12 46.79 9.89 -10.15
C PHE A 12 46.10 10.38 -11.41
N ASN A 13 46.25 9.62 -12.50
CA ASN A 13 45.44 9.85 -13.69
C ASN A 13 44.08 9.17 -13.47
N MET A 14 43.36 9.64 -12.46
CA MET A 14 41.95 9.31 -12.27
C MET A 14 41.14 10.34 -13.06
N ARG A 15 41.32 10.35 -14.38
CA ARG A 15 40.35 10.97 -15.30
C ARG A 15 39.18 10.00 -15.41
N ILE A 16 38.51 9.80 -14.28
CA ILE A 16 37.19 9.21 -14.20
C ILE A 16 36.33 10.07 -15.10
N SER A 17 35.94 9.48 -16.23
CA SER A 17 34.87 9.96 -17.08
C SER A 17 33.67 10.21 -16.18
N SER A 18 33.52 11.46 -15.74
CA SER A 18 32.53 11.90 -14.75
C SER A 18 31.13 11.59 -15.24
N SER A 19 30.95 11.48 -16.55
CA SER A 19 29.74 11.00 -17.22
C SER A 19 29.48 9.52 -16.94
N ARG A 20 30.41 8.62 -17.28
CA ARG A 20 30.20 7.15 -17.22
C ARG A 20 30.00 6.65 -15.78
N ILE A 21 30.75 7.19 -14.83
CA ILE A 21 30.67 6.77 -13.43
C ILE A 21 29.41 7.32 -12.76
N CYS A 22 29.03 8.58 -13.01
CA CYS A 22 27.75 9.09 -12.53
C CYS A 22 26.56 8.34 -13.14
N PHE A 23 26.61 7.99 -14.44
CA PHE A 23 25.57 7.16 -15.06
C PHE A 23 25.51 5.75 -14.45
N ALA A 24 26.65 5.13 -14.16
CA ALA A 24 26.69 3.83 -13.52
C ALA A 24 26.14 3.87 -12.09
N ILE A 25 26.47 4.92 -11.32
CA ILE A 25 25.95 5.13 -9.97
C ILE A 25 24.44 5.41 -10.02
N LEU A 26 23.98 6.25 -10.93
CA LEU A 26 22.54 6.53 -11.11
C LEU A 26 21.77 5.27 -11.52
N ALA A 27 22.30 4.48 -12.45
CA ALA A 27 21.71 3.22 -12.87
C ALA A 27 21.69 2.19 -11.73
N ALA A 28 22.74 2.11 -10.92
CA ALA A 28 22.77 1.26 -9.74
C ALA A 28 21.77 1.72 -8.67
N LEU A 29 21.63 3.02 -8.43
CA LEU A 29 20.64 3.57 -7.51
C LEU A 29 19.20 3.30 -7.98
N LEU A 30 18.93 3.40 -9.29
CA LEU A 30 17.64 3.05 -9.89
C LEU A 30 17.37 1.53 -9.86
N ALA A 31 18.40 0.69 -9.96
CA ALA A 31 18.25 -0.76 -9.87
C ALA A 31 18.01 -1.25 -8.43
N VAL A 32 18.46 -0.49 -7.42
CA VAL A 32 18.31 -0.82 -6.00
C VAL A 32 17.01 -0.27 -5.39
N SER A 33 16.25 0.56 -6.11
CA SER A 33 14.92 0.97 -5.65
C SER A 33 13.95 -0.21 -5.70
N SER A 34 13.96 -1.01 -4.63
CA SER A 34 12.91 -1.97 -4.34
C SER A 34 11.62 -1.17 -4.12
N THR A 35 10.72 -1.16 -5.10
CA THR A 35 9.39 -0.59 -4.90
C THR A 35 8.63 -1.56 -3.98
N CYS A 36 8.48 -1.19 -2.72
CA CYS A 36 7.57 -1.87 -1.81
C CYS A 36 6.16 -1.45 -2.18
N ASP A 37 5.60 -2.09 -3.20
CA ASP A 37 4.24 -1.82 -3.63
C ASP A 37 3.28 -2.70 -2.81
N ALA A 38 2.56 -2.06 -1.89
CA ALA A 38 1.43 -2.67 -1.20
C ALA A 38 0.23 -2.79 -2.14
N LEU A 39 0.35 -3.67 -3.14
CA LEU A 39 -0.69 -3.90 -4.16
C LEU A 39 -1.77 -4.80 -3.58
N PHE A 40 -2.90 -4.22 -3.21
CA PHE A 40 -4.09 -4.95 -2.81
C PHE A 40 -5.36 -4.20 -3.19
N ASP A 41 -6.46 -4.95 -3.25
CA ASP A 41 -7.80 -4.38 -3.38
C ASP A 41 -8.52 -4.52 -2.04
N LEU A 42 -9.33 -3.52 -1.67
CA LEU A 42 -10.28 -3.55 -0.57
C LEU A 42 -11.58 -2.90 -1.03
N TYR A 43 -12.68 -3.64 -0.99
CA TYR A 43 -13.96 -3.17 -1.50
C TYR A 43 -15.15 -3.81 -0.79
N ILE A 44 -16.31 -3.16 -0.90
CA ILE A 44 -17.60 -3.74 -0.53
C ILE A 44 -18.28 -4.26 -1.81
N PRO A 45 -18.67 -5.55 -1.87
CA PRO A 45 -19.43 -6.10 -2.99
C PRO A 45 -20.80 -5.42 -3.17
N ARG A 46 -21.30 -5.35 -4.41
CA ARG A 46 -22.64 -4.81 -4.72
C ARG A 46 -23.74 -5.39 -3.83
N ALA A 47 -23.77 -6.71 -3.63
CA ALA A 47 -24.82 -7.38 -2.85
C ALA A 47 -24.93 -6.81 -1.43
N VAL A 48 -23.80 -6.56 -0.78
CA VAL A 48 -23.73 -5.96 0.56
C VAL A 48 -24.15 -4.49 0.50
N MET A 49 -23.65 -3.74 -0.49
CA MET A 49 -24.04 -2.34 -0.67
C MET A 49 -25.53 -2.18 -0.94
N GLN A 50 -26.18 -3.12 -1.62
CA GLN A 50 -27.62 -3.08 -1.89
C GLN A 50 -28.47 -3.35 -0.65
N GLN A 51 -27.95 -4.09 0.34
CA GLN A 51 -28.63 -4.23 1.64
C GLN A 51 -28.67 -2.88 2.38
N VAL A 52 -27.57 -2.13 2.32
CA VAL A 52 -27.44 -0.82 2.96
C VAL A 52 -28.17 0.28 2.16
N ILE A 53 -28.01 0.28 0.84
CA ILE A 53 -28.54 1.27 -0.10
C ILE A 53 -29.20 0.52 -1.26
N LYS A 54 -30.51 0.29 -1.17
CA LYS A 54 -31.28 -0.50 -2.15
C LYS A 54 -31.10 -0.07 -3.60
N THR A 55 -30.87 1.22 -3.84
CA THR A 55 -30.70 1.82 -5.19
C THR A 55 -29.25 1.78 -5.70
N PHE A 56 -28.34 1.10 -5.01
CA PHE A 56 -26.93 1.04 -5.43
C PHE A 56 -26.77 0.23 -6.72
N ASN A 57 -26.31 0.90 -7.78
CA ASN A 57 -26.22 0.35 -9.13
C ASN A 57 -24.80 0.05 -9.62
N ASP A 58 -23.76 0.42 -8.87
CA ASP A 58 -22.38 0.09 -9.24
C ASP A 58 -21.99 -1.34 -8.84
N ALA A 59 -20.96 -1.87 -9.48
CA ALA A 59 -20.54 -3.27 -9.27
C ALA A 59 -19.91 -3.52 -7.89
N LYS A 60 -19.25 -2.51 -7.31
CA LYS A 60 -18.56 -2.56 -6.02
C LYS A 60 -18.09 -1.16 -5.63
N VAL A 61 -17.91 -0.92 -4.34
CA VAL A 61 -17.28 0.29 -3.83
C VAL A 61 -15.86 -0.03 -3.39
N TYR A 62 -14.88 0.52 -4.11
CA TYR A 62 -13.47 0.38 -3.74
C TYR A 62 -13.06 1.42 -2.71
N TYR A 63 -12.50 0.96 -1.60
CA TYR A 63 -11.74 1.78 -0.64
C TYR A 63 -10.27 1.82 -1.01
N VAL A 64 -9.73 0.70 -1.49
CA VAL A 64 -8.39 0.61 -2.08
C VAL A 64 -8.50 -0.16 -3.39
N TYR A 65 -7.92 0.37 -4.46
CA TYR A 65 -7.82 -0.29 -5.75
C TYR A 65 -6.36 -0.33 -6.18
N ASN A 66 -5.82 -1.53 -6.39
CA ASN A 66 -4.44 -1.74 -6.77
C ASN A 66 -3.43 -0.95 -5.90
N GLY A 67 -3.60 -1.03 -4.58
CA GLY A 67 -2.78 -0.32 -3.59
C GLY A 67 -3.07 1.19 -3.48
N THR A 68 -3.89 1.77 -4.34
CA THR A 68 -4.24 3.18 -4.31
C THR A 68 -5.50 3.42 -3.50
N VAL A 69 -5.41 4.27 -2.48
CA VAL A 69 -6.55 4.63 -1.63
C VAL A 69 -7.54 5.53 -2.38
N ASN A 70 -8.80 5.10 -2.42
CA ASN A 70 -9.89 5.90 -2.95
C ASN A 70 -10.33 6.95 -1.92
N ARG A 71 -9.77 8.15 -2.02
CA ARG A 71 -10.09 9.27 -1.11
C ARG A 71 -11.56 9.73 -1.20
N TYR A 72 -12.25 9.44 -2.30
CA TYR A 72 -13.66 9.76 -2.43
C TYR A 72 -14.51 8.88 -1.52
N ALA A 73 -14.25 7.56 -1.52
CA ALA A 73 -14.96 6.60 -0.66
C ALA A 73 -14.82 6.94 0.84
N LEU A 74 -13.66 7.43 1.26
CA LEU A 74 -13.41 7.81 2.66
C LEU A 74 -14.20 9.02 3.15
N LYS A 75 -14.64 9.90 2.24
CA LYS A 75 -15.46 11.07 2.60
C LYS A 75 -16.94 10.71 2.76
N PHE A 76 -17.36 9.56 2.23
CA PHE A 76 -18.75 9.16 2.24
C PHE A 76 -19.12 8.53 3.59
N LYS A 77 -20.04 9.17 4.31
CA LYS A 77 -20.60 8.62 5.55
C LYS A 77 -21.79 7.73 5.21
N ILE A 78 -21.59 6.42 5.26
CA ILE A 78 -22.66 5.45 5.06
C ILE A 78 -23.50 5.36 6.33
N GLN A 79 -24.80 5.63 6.22
CA GLN A 79 -25.75 5.33 7.28
C GLN A 79 -26.14 3.86 7.16
N ILE A 80 -25.85 3.06 8.18
CA ILE A 80 -26.18 1.63 8.19
C ILE A 80 -27.55 1.48 8.87
N PRO A 81 -28.56 0.91 8.20
CA PRO A 81 -29.84 0.62 8.81
C PRO A 81 -29.73 -0.29 10.04
N ALA A 82 -30.57 -0.08 11.05
CA ALA A 82 -30.48 -0.79 12.34
C ALA A 82 -30.67 -2.32 12.26
N HIS A 83 -31.27 -2.83 11.17
CA HIS A 83 -31.44 -4.27 10.95
C HIS A 83 -30.19 -4.96 10.38
N ILE A 84 -29.17 -4.19 9.98
CA ILE A 84 -27.91 -4.72 9.46
C ILE A 84 -26.90 -4.78 10.61
N ASP A 85 -26.63 -5.98 11.09
CA ASP A 85 -25.70 -6.24 12.20
C ASP A 85 -24.27 -6.57 11.73
N ARG A 86 -24.10 -6.84 10.44
CA ARG A 86 -22.84 -7.29 9.85
C ARG A 86 -22.58 -6.60 8.52
N LEU A 87 -21.33 -6.18 8.33
CA LEU A 87 -20.84 -5.67 7.06
C LEU A 87 -19.75 -6.60 6.53
N HIS A 88 -19.88 -6.96 5.26
CA HIS A 88 -18.92 -7.82 4.60
C HIS A 88 -18.03 -7.02 3.66
N PHE A 89 -16.72 -7.08 3.91
CA PHE A 89 -15.68 -6.49 3.08
C PHE A 89 -14.90 -7.60 2.39
N SER A 90 -14.54 -7.36 1.13
CA SER A 90 -13.65 -8.24 0.39
C SER A 90 -12.34 -7.53 0.14
N TRP A 91 -11.25 -8.27 0.32
CA TRP A 91 -9.91 -7.83 -0.02
C TRP A 91 -9.11 -8.93 -0.69
N ILE A 92 -8.06 -8.55 -1.40
CA ILE A 92 -7.16 -9.52 -2.04
C ILE A 92 -5.78 -8.88 -2.21
N ASN A 93 -4.76 -9.61 -1.80
CA ASN A 93 -3.38 -9.27 -2.10
C ASN A 93 -3.11 -9.53 -3.59
N ARG A 94 -2.68 -8.49 -4.30
CA ARG A 94 -2.25 -8.55 -5.71
C ARG A 94 -0.73 -8.61 -5.84
N SER A 95 0.00 -8.37 -4.76
CA SER A 95 1.45 -8.44 -4.73
C SER A 95 1.93 -9.89 -4.66
N LYS A 96 3.14 -10.12 -5.18
CA LYS A 96 3.87 -11.39 -4.96
C LYS A 96 4.37 -11.51 -3.52
N GLN A 97 4.51 -10.39 -2.83
CA GLN A 97 4.97 -10.35 -1.45
C GLN A 97 3.78 -10.50 -0.49
N LYS A 98 4.03 -11.08 0.69
CA LYS A 98 3.03 -11.14 1.75
C LYS A 98 2.83 -9.75 2.34
N LEU A 99 1.59 -9.25 2.33
CA LEU A 99 1.24 -7.97 2.95
C LEU A 99 0.68 -8.22 4.34
N PHE A 100 1.29 -7.59 5.35
CA PHE A 100 0.81 -7.64 6.73
C PHE A 100 -0.31 -6.63 6.96
N TYR A 101 -1.32 -6.99 7.75
CA TYR A 101 -2.39 -6.10 8.18
C TYR A 101 -2.53 -6.01 9.69
N ASN A 102 -3.07 -4.89 10.15
CA ASN A 102 -3.56 -4.66 11.50
C ASN A 102 -4.86 -3.85 11.41
N ILE A 103 -5.93 -4.37 12.00
CA ILE A 103 -7.27 -3.77 12.02
C ILE A 103 -7.62 -3.40 13.46
N GLY A 104 -7.99 -2.13 13.63
CA GLY A 104 -8.54 -1.60 14.87
C GLY A 104 -9.86 -0.89 14.59
N PHE A 105 -10.60 -0.65 15.66
CA PHE A 105 -11.91 -0.01 15.63
C PHE A 105 -11.96 1.18 16.57
N SER A 106 -12.73 2.20 16.20
CA SER A 106 -13.05 3.33 17.06
C SER A 106 -14.56 3.54 17.02
N VAL A 107 -15.19 3.53 18.19
CA VAL A 107 -16.63 3.75 18.35
C VAL A 107 -16.86 5.13 18.95
N GLY A 108 -17.58 5.98 18.24
CA GLY A 108 -17.83 7.37 18.69
C GLY A 108 -18.85 7.46 19.83
N ASN A 109 -19.86 6.60 19.86
CA ASN A 109 -20.88 6.56 20.91
C ASN A 109 -21.15 5.12 21.36
N GLN A 110 -20.56 4.73 22.50
CA GLN A 110 -20.68 3.39 23.06
C GLN A 110 -22.08 3.07 23.62
N LEU A 111 -22.92 4.08 23.87
CA LEU A 111 -24.32 3.86 24.27
C LEU A 111 -25.21 3.51 23.08
N ALA A 112 -24.79 3.85 21.86
CA ALA A 112 -25.55 3.60 20.64
C ALA A 112 -25.14 2.31 19.92
N MET A 113 -23.90 1.85 20.12
CA MET A 113 -23.38 0.65 19.46
C MET A 113 -22.24 0.04 20.27
N ASP A 114 -22.27 -1.29 20.39
CA ASP A 114 -21.18 -2.06 20.98
C ASP A 114 -19.92 -2.03 20.10
N GLN A 115 -18.81 -2.51 20.66
CA GLN A 115 -17.56 -2.66 19.94
C GLN A 115 -17.71 -3.65 18.77
N PRO A 116 -17.40 -3.26 17.51
CA PRO A 116 -17.46 -4.16 16.38
C PRO A 116 -16.54 -5.37 16.56
N GLN A 117 -16.98 -6.52 16.05
CA GLN A 117 -16.24 -7.76 16.07
C GLN A 117 -15.71 -8.11 14.68
N LEU A 118 -14.53 -8.72 14.61
CA LEU A 118 -14.00 -9.30 13.38
C LEU A 118 -14.31 -10.79 13.32
N ASN A 119 -14.58 -11.30 12.12
CA ASN A 119 -14.62 -12.74 11.86
C ASN A 119 -13.23 -13.35 11.62
N ILE A 120 -12.19 -12.51 11.61
CA ILE A 120 -10.77 -12.86 11.43
C ILE A 120 -9.93 -12.28 12.56
N SER A 121 -8.66 -12.66 12.66
CA SER A 121 -7.73 -12.04 13.60
C SER A 121 -7.54 -10.55 13.30
N SER A 122 -7.28 -9.74 14.33
CA SER A 122 -7.01 -8.30 14.16
C SER A 122 -5.69 -8.02 13.44
N THR A 123 -4.76 -8.97 13.45
CA THR A 123 -3.48 -8.89 12.73
C THR A 123 -3.23 -10.17 11.96
N GLY A 124 -2.47 -10.07 10.86
CA GLY A 124 -2.16 -11.23 10.02
C GLY A 124 -1.62 -10.83 8.65
N PHE A 125 -1.71 -11.73 7.68
CA PHE A 125 -1.32 -11.47 6.29
C PHE A 125 -2.56 -11.46 5.38
N LEU A 126 -2.59 -10.55 4.41
CA LEU A 126 -3.66 -10.51 3.42
C LEU A 126 -3.65 -11.81 2.60
N PRO A 127 -4.83 -12.36 2.30
CA PRO A 127 -4.94 -13.55 1.46
C PRO A 127 -4.63 -13.21 -0.01
N ASN A 128 -3.99 -14.15 -0.71
CA ASN A 128 -3.73 -14.06 -2.15
C ASN A 128 -4.93 -14.53 -3.01
N SER A 129 -5.98 -15.03 -2.35
CA SER A 129 -7.30 -15.32 -2.92
C SER A 129 -8.34 -14.39 -2.31
N VAL A 130 -9.47 -14.20 -2.99
CA VAL A 130 -10.56 -13.39 -2.45
C VAL A 130 -11.09 -14.07 -1.19
N SER A 131 -11.02 -13.39 -0.03
CA SER A 131 -11.75 -13.84 1.16
C SER A 131 -13.20 -13.37 1.04
N GLY A 132 -14.11 -14.33 1.19
CA GLY A 132 -15.55 -14.12 1.23
C GLY A 132 -16.13 -14.36 2.61
#